data_AF-A0A6A5BZE2-F1
#
_entry.id   AF-A0A6A5BZE2-F1
#
_cell.length_a   1.000
_cell.length_b   1.000
_cell.length_c   1.000
_cell.angle_alpha   90.00
_cell.angle_beta   90.00
_cell.angle_gamma   90.00
#
_symmetry.space_group_name_H-M   'P 1'
#
loop_
_entity.id
_entity.type
_entity.pdbx_description
1 polymer ?
#
loop_
_entity_poly.entity_id
_entity_poly.type
_entity_poly.pdbx_seq_one_letter_code
_entity_poly.pdbx_strand_id
1 'polypeptide(L)'
;MKLQSCQLPSVIIILCSIFLFYLLIPPTFCSSLATNESLLTSSSNFGCNGTVISEITNLWKTSMMSYIVNQQITQRLILTNDTYALYDTQLYLANLVGMIRRCGNFHNDLLHQVASVLLPSFTKLEIDPRDNYPRWICRGGAICTGNNLLNIEVILCSSQYLGLISLAANAISALPPSARTSNMTSFMQQAVKTSWQHVARWSTTSWNATIAKRHPLTYLNVTDGSSSAFFSDKELWVITTVSELAGIYQRDPNLFASFATPQEKSNIETFFKGLLTLMNARISFQSVKISSFGNFEAGDLDRGFDRLYADSRYAGYWNLTVPPITCLSNGTKIVNVPPNNIPIVETIGWDISHARRLVQTFDALFFNYEAVKSVFNTPTSLIPVSRWRNAFSNAIVGRIWNQDSQFPRFTNYWDGTPGWYRVDYSNGVTTCNPGLSPFALSTSIPTGGYGSWRSVNDTIQTLLRRMYYLNKSKASSSETSYLSEIGLLNFNTVSGLMFLPSLVGVNNCSNAGVSQPECNMQTCLEYAPNELSPSCSNHGYCMGGNICQCLNGFMGSKCELTVQPSIPLVSRNEESMKRRNATGASVNGAMACFTTAMDLHWRQVFILFLLLLILVQH
;
A
#
# COMPACT_ATOMS: atom_id res chain seq x y z
N MET A 1 -0.58 89.94 -1.46
CA MET A 1 0.39 88.98 -2.05
C MET A 1 -0.19 87.56 -1.92
N LYS A 2 0.43 86.52 -2.47
CA LYS A 2 -0.25 85.24 -2.76
C LYS A 2 -0.71 84.47 -1.50
N LEU A 3 -1.94 83.96 -1.55
CA LEU A 3 -2.41 82.82 -0.77
C LEU A 3 -1.85 81.52 -1.37
N GLN A 4 -1.71 80.47 -0.56
CA GLN A 4 -1.28 79.14 -0.99
C GLN A 4 -2.14 78.08 -0.29
N SER A 5 -2.68 77.12 -1.05
CA SER A 5 -3.70 76.19 -0.60
C SER A 5 -3.12 74.81 -0.24
N CYS A 6 -3.59 74.23 0.86
CA CYS A 6 -3.37 72.82 1.16
C CYS A 6 -4.25 71.93 0.26
N GLN A 7 -3.67 70.84 -0.28
CA GLN A 7 -4.41 69.76 -0.91
C GLN A 7 -4.44 68.53 0.02
N LEU A 8 -5.54 67.79 0.06
CA LEU A 8 -5.61 66.46 0.67
C LEU A 8 -5.12 65.39 -0.32
N PRO A 9 -4.55 64.26 0.17
CA PRO A 9 -3.99 63.21 -0.69
C PRO A 9 -5.07 62.34 -1.34
N SER A 10 -4.85 61.97 -2.61
CA SER A 10 -5.81 61.31 -3.52
C SER A 10 -6.22 59.86 -3.18
N VAL A 11 -5.88 59.35 -1.99
CA VAL A 11 -6.03 57.92 -1.62
C VAL A 11 -7.51 57.51 -1.45
N ILE A 12 -8.34 58.39 -0.90
CA ILE A 12 -9.74 58.08 -0.57
C ILE A 12 -10.58 57.80 -1.83
N ILE A 13 -10.32 58.52 -2.94
CA ILE A 13 -11.08 58.37 -4.20
C ILE A 13 -10.86 56.99 -4.84
N ILE A 14 -9.64 56.45 -4.74
CA ILE A 14 -9.30 55.13 -5.31
C ILE A 14 -10.04 54.01 -4.54
N LEU A 15 -10.11 54.10 -3.22
CA LEU A 15 -10.81 53.12 -2.39
C LEU A 15 -12.33 53.12 -2.63
N CYS A 16 -12.95 54.30 -2.76
CA CYS A 16 -14.37 54.38 -3.13
C CYS A 16 -14.67 53.80 -4.52
N SER A 17 -13.77 54.02 -5.50
CA SER A 17 -13.93 53.48 -6.86
C SER A 17 -13.93 51.94 -6.88
N ILE A 18 -13.05 51.31 -6.08
CA ILE A 18 -12.99 49.84 -5.98
C ILE A 18 -14.24 49.28 -5.30
N PHE A 19 -14.73 49.94 -4.24
CA PHE A 19 -15.91 49.46 -3.50
C PHE A 19 -17.21 49.54 -4.32
N LEU A 20 -17.37 50.58 -5.15
CA LEU A 20 -18.51 50.68 -6.07
C LEU A 20 -18.48 49.59 -7.17
N PHE A 21 -17.29 49.16 -7.60
CA PHE A 21 -17.17 48.15 -8.66
C PHE A 21 -17.65 46.76 -8.20
N TYR A 22 -17.43 46.41 -6.93
CA TYR A 22 -17.96 45.17 -6.34
C TYR A 22 -19.48 45.17 -6.14
N LEU A 23 -20.10 46.33 -5.94
CA LEU A 23 -21.54 46.47 -5.73
C LEU A 23 -22.37 46.42 -7.03
N LEU A 24 -21.72 46.41 -8.20
CA LEU A 24 -22.38 46.41 -9.52
C LEU A 24 -22.22 45.09 -10.30
N ILE A 25 -21.62 44.06 -9.70
CA ILE A 25 -21.54 42.71 -10.30
C ILE A 25 -22.88 41.99 -10.08
N PRO A 26 -23.61 41.56 -11.13
CA PRO A 26 -24.88 40.86 -10.96
C PRO A 26 -24.70 39.50 -10.24
N PRO A 27 -25.59 39.11 -9.31
CA PRO A 27 -25.50 37.83 -8.60
C PRO A 27 -25.51 36.57 -9.50
N THR A 28 -25.91 36.72 -10.76
CA THR A 28 -26.08 35.62 -11.73
C THR A 28 -24.77 34.96 -12.19
N PHE A 29 -23.61 35.54 -11.92
CA PHE A 29 -22.32 34.97 -12.35
C PHE A 29 -21.65 34.04 -11.32
N CYS A 30 -22.16 33.93 -10.09
CA CYS A 30 -21.57 33.05 -9.06
C CYS A 30 -22.06 31.60 -9.11
N SER A 31 -23.11 31.29 -9.88
CA SER A 31 -23.80 29.99 -9.86
C SER A 31 -23.12 28.87 -10.66
N SER A 32 -22.10 29.18 -11.47
CA SER A 32 -21.53 28.26 -12.47
C SER A 32 -20.33 27.42 -11.99
N LEU A 33 -19.81 27.64 -10.78
CA LEU A 33 -18.64 26.93 -10.24
C LEU A 33 -18.99 25.72 -9.34
N ALA A 34 -20.27 25.51 -9.01
CA ALA A 34 -20.72 24.50 -8.03
C ALA A 34 -20.98 23.08 -8.62
N THR A 35 -20.69 22.84 -9.89
CA THR A 35 -21.26 21.70 -10.65
C THR A 35 -20.38 20.43 -10.71
N ASN A 36 -19.14 20.46 -10.23
CA ASN A 36 -18.19 19.33 -10.39
C ASN A 36 -18.03 18.40 -9.17
N GLU A 37 -18.49 18.76 -7.97
CA GLU A 37 -18.34 17.88 -6.79
C GLU A 37 -19.24 16.63 -6.86
N SER A 38 -20.43 16.74 -7.47
CA SER A 38 -21.38 15.64 -7.63
C SER A 38 -20.86 14.46 -8.47
N LEU A 39 -19.87 14.69 -9.34
CA LEU A 39 -19.21 13.63 -10.13
C LEU A 39 -18.16 12.85 -9.31
N LEU A 40 -17.59 13.45 -8.27
CA LEU A 40 -16.56 12.81 -7.43
C LEU A 40 -17.17 11.95 -6.31
N THR A 41 -18.42 12.20 -5.93
CA THR A 41 -19.12 11.53 -4.83
C THR A 41 -19.88 10.27 -5.22
N SER A 42 -19.96 9.92 -6.52
CA SER A 42 -20.54 8.65 -7.00
C SER A 42 -19.67 7.44 -6.58
N SER A 43 -19.89 6.96 -5.36
CA SER A 43 -19.18 5.83 -4.76
C SER A 43 -19.46 4.51 -5.48
N SER A 44 -20.66 4.35 -6.04
CA SER A 44 -21.12 3.17 -6.78
C SER A 44 -20.25 2.83 -7.98
N ASN A 45 -19.69 3.83 -8.69
CA ASN A 45 -18.79 3.61 -9.82
C ASN A 45 -17.56 2.75 -9.48
N PHE A 46 -17.09 2.80 -8.23
CA PHE A 46 -15.85 2.18 -7.75
C PHE A 46 -16.08 1.03 -6.75
N GLY A 47 -17.33 0.55 -6.60
CA GLY A 47 -17.66 -0.65 -5.84
C GLY A 47 -17.31 -1.94 -6.61
N CYS A 48 -17.40 -3.10 -5.94
CA CYS A 48 -17.11 -4.41 -6.55
C CYS A 48 -18.13 -4.86 -7.62
N ASN A 49 -19.24 -4.13 -7.75
CA ASN A 49 -20.26 -4.22 -8.80
C ASN A 49 -20.38 -2.93 -9.64
N GLY A 50 -19.41 -2.02 -9.52
CA GLY A 50 -19.45 -0.69 -10.14
C GLY A 50 -19.13 -0.65 -11.63
N THR A 51 -19.39 0.49 -12.28
CA THR A 51 -19.11 0.70 -13.71
C THR A 51 -17.63 0.47 -14.08
N VAL A 52 -16.69 0.81 -13.19
CA VAL A 52 -15.25 0.60 -13.43
C VAL A 52 -14.87 -0.90 -13.47
N ILE A 53 -15.62 -1.79 -12.79
CA ILE A 53 -15.46 -3.25 -12.92
C ILE A 53 -15.81 -3.71 -14.34
N SER A 54 -16.85 -3.14 -14.94
CA SER A 54 -17.22 -3.43 -16.34
C SER A 54 -16.12 -2.99 -17.31
N GLU A 55 -15.50 -1.83 -17.07
CA GLU A 55 -14.37 -1.36 -17.88
C GLU A 55 -13.15 -2.29 -17.78
N ILE A 56 -12.76 -2.68 -16.56
CA ILE A 56 -11.66 -3.63 -16.30
C ILE A 56 -11.93 -4.97 -16.98
N THR A 57 -13.16 -5.48 -16.86
CA THR A 57 -13.58 -6.75 -17.45
C THR A 57 -13.56 -6.70 -18.98
N ASN A 58 -13.98 -5.59 -19.57
CA ASN A 58 -13.90 -5.37 -21.01
C ASN A 58 -12.42 -5.31 -21.46
N LEU A 59 -11.61 -4.46 -20.83
CA LEU A 59 -10.18 -4.27 -21.12
C LEU A 59 -9.38 -5.58 -21.02
N TRP A 60 -9.74 -6.42 -20.04
CA TRP A 60 -9.24 -7.78 -19.90
C TRP A 60 -9.60 -8.65 -21.10
N LYS A 61 -10.91 -8.80 -21.38
CA LYS A 61 -11.43 -9.72 -22.41
C LYS A 61 -11.05 -9.33 -23.83
N THR A 62 -11.08 -8.05 -24.19
CA THR A 62 -10.82 -7.61 -25.58
C THR A 62 -9.34 -7.59 -25.95
N SER A 63 -8.43 -7.52 -24.96
CA SER A 63 -7.06 -7.07 -25.25
C SER A 63 -5.98 -7.53 -24.27
N MET A 64 -6.16 -7.41 -22.94
CA MET A 64 -5.07 -7.79 -22.03
C MET A 64 -4.88 -9.29 -21.90
N MET A 65 -5.94 -10.09 -21.92
CA MET A 65 -5.82 -11.55 -21.84
C MET A 65 -5.00 -12.09 -23.03
N SER A 66 -5.27 -11.62 -24.25
CA SER A 66 -4.53 -12.00 -25.45
C SER A 66 -3.11 -11.40 -25.48
N TYR A 67 -2.90 -10.20 -24.95
CA TYR A 67 -1.55 -9.63 -24.80
C TYR A 67 -0.67 -10.46 -23.86
N ILE A 68 -1.18 -10.85 -22.68
CA ILE A 68 -0.44 -11.70 -21.73
C ILE A 68 -0.13 -13.07 -22.36
N VAL A 69 -1.15 -13.75 -22.91
CA VAL A 69 -0.98 -15.08 -23.51
C VAL A 69 0.00 -15.04 -24.69
N ASN A 70 -0.18 -14.12 -25.64
CA ASN A 70 0.58 -14.15 -26.89
C ASN A 70 1.97 -13.51 -26.73
N GLN A 71 2.06 -12.32 -26.10
CA GLN A 71 3.32 -11.57 -26.07
C GLN A 71 4.21 -11.97 -24.89
N GLN A 72 3.65 -12.06 -23.69
CA GLN A 72 4.44 -12.33 -22.48
C GLN A 72 4.72 -13.82 -22.30
N ILE A 73 3.67 -14.65 -22.26
CA ILE A 73 3.80 -16.07 -21.96
C ILE A 73 4.26 -16.87 -23.19
N THR A 74 3.60 -16.73 -24.34
CA THR A 74 3.96 -17.51 -25.54
C THR A 74 5.23 -16.98 -26.19
N GLN A 75 5.24 -15.74 -26.70
CA GLN A 75 6.37 -15.23 -27.49
C GLN A 75 7.64 -15.06 -26.65
N ARG A 76 7.58 -14.32 -25.54
CA ARG A 76 8.78 -14.04 -24.73
C ARG A 76 9.20 -15.22 -23.87
N LEU A 77 8.37 -15.66 -22.91
CA LEU A 77 8.76 -16.70 -21.96
C LEU A 77 8.95 -18.08 -22.63
N ILE A 78 8.05 -18.50 -23.52
CA ILE A 78 8.05 -19.87 -24.05
C ILE A 78 8.88 -20.01 -25.33
N LEU A 79 8.75 -19.10 -26.30
CA LEU A 79 9.43 -19.22 -27.59
C LEU A 79 10.84 -18.61 -27.58
N THR A 80 11.03 -17.39 -27.08
CA THR A 80 12.39 -16.79 -27.00
C THR A 80 13.15 -17.11 -25.72
N ASN A 81 12.47 -17.60 -24.67
CA ASN A 81 13.02 -17.90 -23.34
C ASN A 81 13.56 -16.65 -22.60
N ASP A 82 12.86 -15.53 -22.78
CA ASP A 82 13.07 -14.27 -22.05
C ASP A 82 12.28 -14.29 -20.72
N THR A 83 12.99 -14.44 -19.61
CA THR A 83 12.36 -14.49 -18.27
C THR A 83 11.95 -13.12 -17.72
N TYR A 84 12.31 -12.00 -18.37
CA TYR A 84 11.74 -10.69 -18.00
C TYR A 84 10.24 -10.59 -18.25
N ALA A 85 9.68 -11.46 -19.11
CA ALA A 85 8.22 -11.60 -19.24
C ALA A 85 7.53 -11.92 -17.89
N LEU A 86 8.22 -12.56 -16.94
CA LEU A 86 7.71 -12.85 -15.60
C LEU A 86 7.63 -11.56 -14.74
N TYR A 87 8.66 -10.73 -14.80
CA TYR A 87 8.72 -9.41 -14.16
C TYR A 87 7.59 -8.50 -14.67
N ASP A 88 7.44 -8.42 -15.99
CA ASP A 88 6.42 -7.61 -16.65
C ASP A 88 5.00 -8.13 -16.39
N THR A 89 4.80 -9.45 -16.41
CA THR A 89 3.49 -10.07 -16.11
C THR A 89 3.04 -9.79 -14.67
N GLN A 90 3.94 -9.72 -13.68
CA GLN A 90 3.57 -9.25 -12.34
C GLN A 90 3.09 -7.80 -12.37
N LEU A 91 3.82 -6.90 -13.02
CA LEU A 91 3.48 -5.48 -13.07
C LEU A 91 2.07 -5.27 -13.65
N TYR A 92 1.72 -6.03 -14.69
CA TYR A 92 0.44 -5.87 -15.39
C TYR A 92 -0.75 -6.48 -14.64
N LEU A 93 -0.53 -7.50 -13.79
CA LEU A 93 -1.62 -8.30 -13.20
C LEU A 93 -1.78 -8.18 -11.68
N ALA A 94 -0.77 -7.73 -10.93
CA ALA A 94 -0.84 -7.73 -9.47
C ALA A 94 -2.00 -6.88 -8.92
N ASN A 95 -2.32 -5.75 -9.56
CA ASN A 95 -3.45 -4.92 -9.15
C ASN A 95 -4.81 -5.54 -9.52
N LEU A 96 -4.89 -6.28 -10.64
CA LEU A 96 -6.09 -7.05 -11.01
C LEU A 96 -6.37 -8.16 -9.99
N VAL A 97 -5.35 -8.97 -9.62
CA VAL A 97 -5.52 -10.03 -8.62
C VAL A 97 -5.77 -9.45 -7.22
N GLY A 98 -5.10 -8.34 -6.87
CA GLY A 98 -5.35 -7.61 -5.63
C GLY A 98 -6.79 -7.08 -5.53
N MET A 99 -7.36 -6.58 -6.63
CA MET A 99 -8.77 -6.18 -6.71
C MET A 99 -9.71 -7.37 -6.55
N ILE A 100 -9.45 -8.48 -7.26
CA ILE A 100 -10.24 -9.72 -7.12
C ILE A 100 -10.25 -10.18 -5.66
N ARG A 101 -9.09 -10.19 -4.97
CA ARG A 101 -9.02 -10.53 -3.54
C ARG A 101 -9.91 -9.63 -2.68
N ARG A 102 -9.87 -8.30 -2.90
CA ARG A 102 -10.70 -7.36 -2.12
C ARG A 102 -12.21 -7.50 -2.39
N CYS A 103 -12.57 -7.86 -3.62
CA CYS A 103 -13.96 -8.15 -4.02
C CYS A 103 -14.38 -9.62 -3.83
N GLY A 104 -13.56 -10.44 -3.16
CA GLY A 104 -13.84 -11.83 -2.85
C GLY A 104 -14.43 -12.63 -4.02
N ASN A 105 -15.58 -13.27 -3.77
CA ASN A 105 -16.21 -14.22 -4.68
C ASN A 105 -16.87 -13.59 -5.92
N PHE A 106 -17.00 -12.26 -6.02
CA PHE A 106 -17.72 -11.62 -7.12
C PHE A 106 -17.03 -11.79 -8.50
N HIS A 107 -15.74 -12.09 -8.54
CA HIS A 107 -14.92 -12.08 -9.76
C HIS A 107 -14.15 -13.37 -10.02
N ASN A 108 -14.72 -14.52 -9.61
CA ASN A 108 -14.12 -15.84 -9.75
C ASN A 108 -13.77 -16.19 -11.21
N ASP A 109 -14.56 -15.74 -12.19
CA ASP A 109 -14.28 -15.94 -13.62
C ASP A 109 -12.97 -15.27 -14.06
N LEU A 110 -12.70 -14.06 -13.56
CA LEU A 110 -11.45 -13.34 -13.84
C LEU A 110 -10.26 -14.06 -13.17
N LEU A 111 -10.45 -14.58 -11.95
CA LEU A 111 -9.43 -15.37 -11.25
C LEU A 111 -9.11 -16.68 -11.99
N HIS A 112 -10.12 -17.34 -12.55
CA HIS A 112 -9.96 -18.54 -13.38
C HIS A 112 -9.21 -18.22 -14.68
N GLN A 113 -9.53 -17.10 -15.33
CA GLN A 113 -8.82 -16.64 -16.53
C GLN A 113 -7.35 -16.31 -16.21
N VAL A 114 -7.08 -15.56 -15.12
CA VAL A 114 -5.70 -15.28 -14.67
C VAL A 114 -4.94 -16.58 -14.38
N ALA A 115 -5.51 -17.51 -13.62
CA ALA A 115 -4.90 -18.81 -13.36
C ALA A 115 -4.57 -19.57 -14.66
N SER A 116 -5.50 -19.55 -15.63
CA SER A 116 -5.34 -20.27 -16.90
C SER A 116 -4.27 -19.67 -17.81
N VAL A 117 -4.12 -18.33 -17.88
CA VAL A 117 -3.07 -17.71 -18.70
C VAL A 117 -1.68 -17.80 -18.07
N LEU A 118 -1.59 -17.93 -16.74
CA LEU A 118 -0.32 -18.07 -16.02
C LEU A 118 0.17 -19.52 -15.91
N LEU A 119 -0.71 -20.52 -15.93
CA LEU A 119 -0.37 -21.95 -15.83
C LEU A 119 0.73 -22.42 -16.81
N PRO A 120 0.81 -21.95 -18.08
CA PRO A 120 1.90 -22.35 -18.98
C PRO A 120 3.29 -21.91 -18.52
N SER A 121 3.43 -20.90 -17.65
CA SER A 121 4.74 -20.43 -17.17
C SER A 121 5.56 -21.48 -16.40
N PHE A 122 4.88 -22.46 -15.77
CA PHE A 122 5.53 -23.56 -15.07
C PHE A 122 6.21 -24.56 -16.01
N THR A 123 5.87 -24.57 -17.31
CA THR A 123 6.54 -25.40 -18.33
C THR A 123 7.97 -24.93 -18.65
N LYS A 124 8.36 -23.74 -18.14
CA LYS A 124 9.68 -23.13 -18.29
C LYS A 124 10.49 -23.10 -16.99
N LEU A 125 10.11 -23.95 -16.03
CA LEU A 125 10.95 -24.28 -14.88
C LEU A 125 11.96 -25.35 -15.29
N GLU A 126 13.25 -25.06 -15.07
CA GLU A 126 14.35 -25.99 -15.26
C GLU A 126 14.92 -26.42 -13.91
N ILE A 127 15.29 -27.69 -13.76
CA ILE A 127 15.99 -28.18 -12.56
C ILE A 127 17.46 -27.76 -12.64
N ASP A 128 17.93 -27.00 -11.65
CA ASP A 128 19.33 -26.58 -11.58
C ASP A 128 20.18 -27.68 -10.89
N PRO A 129 21.20 -28.24 -11.55
CA PRO A 129 21.97 -29.37 -11.00
C PRO A 129 22.81 -29.00 -9.76
N ARG A 130 22.91 -27.72 -9.37
CA ARG A 130 23.67 -27.28 -8.19
C ARG A 130 22.96 -27.54 -6.87
N ASP A 131 21.63 -27.57 -6.86
CA ASP A 131 20.81 -27.84 -5.66
C ASP A 131 19.51 -28.62 -5.93
N ASN A 132 19.28 -29.05 -7.18
CA ASN A 132 18.11 -29.83 -7.62
C ASN A 132 16.75 -29.12 -7.48
N TYR A 133 16.74 -27.79 -7.36
CA TYR A 133 15.51 -26.99 -7.33
C TYR A 133 15.08 -26.50 -8.73
N PRO A 134 13.77 -26.37 -8.99
CA PRO A 134 13.25 -25.74 -10.21
C PRO A 134 13.48 -24.22 -10.20
N ARG A 135 13.81 -23.64 -11.36
CA ARG A 135 14.06 -22.20 -11.55
C ARG A 135 13.64 -21.74 -12.95
N TRP A 136 13.32 -20.46 -13.13
CA TRP A 136 13.24 -19.85 -14.46
C TRP A 136 14.61 -19.30 -14.88
N ILE A 137 15.24 -19.92 -15.88
CA ILE A 137 16.56 -19.52 -16.39
C ILE A 137 16.38 -18.67 -17.65
N CYS A 138 17.10 -17.54 -17.74
CA CYS A 138 17.22 -16.78 -18.98
C CYS A 138 17.94 -17.65 -20.04
N ARG A 139 17.26 -18.08 -21.10
CA ARG A 139 17.89 -18.84 -22.20
C ARG A 139 17.92 -18.09 -23.54
N GLY A 140 17.23 -16.96 -23.66
CA GLY A 140 17.27 -16.15 -24.88
C GLY A 140 16.37 -14.90 -24.85
N GLY A 141 16.13 -14.34 -26.04
CA GLY A 141 15.41 -13.09 -26.21
C GLY A 141 16.25 -11.84 -25.92
N ALA A 142 15.78 -10.69 -26.42
CA ALA A 142 16.59 -9.47 -26.48
C ALA A 142 17.07 -8.98 -25.10
N ILE A 143 16.26 -9.13 -24.05
CA ILE A 143 16.59 -8.61 -22.71
C ILE A 143 17.58 -9.53 -21.98
N CYS A 144 17.40 -10.85 -22.00
CA CYS A 144 18.39 -11.77 -21.43
C CYS A 144 19.75 -11.69 -22.15
N THR A 145 19.74 -11.63 -23.49
CA THR A 145 20.99 -11.54 -24.28
C THR A 145 21.67 -10.17 -24.12
N GLY A 146 20.94 -9.07 -24.30
CA GLY A 146 21.51 -7.71 -24.29
C GLY A 146 22.10 -7.28 -22.94
N ASN A 147 21.62 -7.86 -21.83
CA ASN A 147 22.12 -7.58 -20.48
C ASN A 147 23.11 -8.66 -19.97
N ASN A 148 23.56 -9.59 -20.82
CA ASN A 148 24.46 -10.70 -20.47
C ASN A 148 23.93 -11.65 -19.36
N LEU A 149 22.62 -11.93 -19.36
CA LEU A 149 21.93 -12.72 -18.32
C LEU A 149 21.66 -14.17 -18.75
N LEU A 150 22.26 -14.65 -19.85
CA LEU A 150 22.06 -16.01 -20.34
C LEU A 150 22.58 -17.07 -19.36
N ASN A 151 21.84 -18.17 -19.25
CA ASN A 151 22.11 -19.33 -18.39
C ASN A 151 22.09 -19.05 -16.87
N ILE A 152 21.56 -17.91 -16.43
CA ILE A 152 21.32 -17.61 -15.01
C ILE A 152 19.84 -17.37 -14.72
N GLU A 153 19.48 -17.56 -13.45
CA GLU A 153 18.21 -17.08 -12.90
C GLU A 153 18.31 -15.58 -12.60
N VAL A 154 17.44 -14.78 -13.21
CA VAL A 154 17.31 -13.36 -12.84
C VAL A 154 16.43 -13.29 -11.60
N ILE A 155 17.04 -13.40 -10.41
CA ILE A 155 16.35 -13.56 -9.12
C ILE A 155 15.22 -12.53 -8.91
N LEU A 156 15.37 -11.28 -9.39
CA LEU A 156 14.33 -10.26 -9.31
C LEU A 156 13.09 -10.61 -10.16
N CYS A 157 13.27 -11.19 -11.34
CA CYS A 157 12.16 -11.66 -12.18
C CYS A 157 11.45 -12.85 -11.53
N SER A 158 12.22 -13.81 -10.98
CA SER A 158 11.67 -14.92 -10.20
C SER A 158 10.85 -14.40 -9.01
N SER A 159 11.47 -13.70 -8.06
CA SER A 159 10.80 -13.33 -6.81
C SER A 159 9.59 -12.42 -7.02
N GLN A 160 9.68 -11.47 -7.95
CA GLN A 160 8.54 -10.63 -8.35
C GLN A 160 7.37 -11.48 -8.86
N TYR A 161 7.63 -12.46 -9.72
CA TYR A 161 6.59 -13.34 -10.24
C TYR A 161 6.05 -14.33 -9.19
N LEU A 162 6.88 -14.82 -8.26
CA LEU A 162 6.45 -15.61 -7.10
C LEU A 162 5.42 -14.85 -6.25
N GLY A 163 5.61 -13.54 -6.08
CA GLY A 163 4.64 -12.65 -5.43
C GLY A 163 3.27 -12.65 -6.13
N LEU A 164 3.24 -12.54 -7.47
CA LEU A 164 2.00 -12.61 -8.25
C LEU A 164 1.31 -13.98 -8.09
N ILE A 165 2.03 -15.08 -8.33
CA ILE A 165 1.40 -16.40 -8.37
C ILE A 165 0.98 -16.87 -6.97
N SER A 166 1.70 -16.46 -5.91
CA SER A 166 1.30 -16.73 -4.53
C SER A 166 0.06 -15.93 -4.13
N LEU A 167 -0.03 -14.65 -4.51
CA LEU A 167 -1.24 -13.83 -4.34
C LEU A 167 -2.45 -14.44 -5.06
N ALA A 168 -2.27 -14.93 -6.29
CA ALA A 168 -3.33 -15.60 -7.05
C ALA A 168 -3.73 -16.95 -6.43
N ALA A 169 -2.76 -17.76 -5.98
CA ALA A 169 -3.02 -19.02 -5.29
C ALA A 169 -3.69 -18.82 -3.91
N ASN A 170 -3.38 -17.71 -3.22
CA ASN A 170 -4.04 -17.33 -1.97
C ASN A 170 -5.52 -16.97 -2.21
N ALA A 171 -5.80 -16.16 -3.23
CA ALA A 171 -7.17 -15.85 -3.63
C ALA A 171 -7.96 -17.12 -4.02
N ILE A 172 -7.34 -18.08 -4.74
CA ILE A 172 -7.98 -19.36 -5.10
C ILE A 172 -8.22 -20.24 -3.86
N SER A 173 -7.29 -20.30 -2.92
CA SER A 173 -7.44 -21.12 -1.70
C SER A 173 -8.43 -20.54 -0.69
N ALA A 174 -8.82 -19.27 -0.84
CA ALA A 174 -9.93 -18.67 -0.10
C ALA A 174 -11.32 -19.07 -0.67
N LEU A 175 -11.40 -19.52 -1.93
CA LEU A 175 -12.64 -20.04 -2.50
C LEU A 175 -13.00 -21.41 -1.89
N PRO A 176 -14.30 -21.72 -1.69
CA PRO A 176 -14.72 -23.06 -1.31
C PRO A 176 -14.35 -24.06 -2.42
N PRO A 177 -14.01 -25.33 -2.11
CA PRO A 177 -13.54 -26.30 -3.11
C PRO A 177 -14.49 -26.48 -4.31
N SER A 178 -15.80 -26.38 -4.11
CA SER A 178 -16.83 -26.46 -5.16
C SER A 178 -16.83 -25.29 -6.15
N ALA A 179 -16.19 -24.16 -5.83
CA ALA A 179 -16.03 -23.01 -6.72
C ALA A 179 -14.66 -22.98 -7.44
N ARG A 180 -13.79 -23.97 -7.20
CA ARG A 180 -12.46 -24.06 -7.84
C ARG A 180 -12.56 -24.88 -9.13
N THR A 181 -12.19 -24.30 -10.26
CA THR A 181 -12.06 -25.06 -11.51
C THR A 181 -10.83 -25.98 -11.48
N SER A 182 -10.74 -26.92 -12.43
CA SER A 182 -9.54 -27.74 -12.64
C SER A 182 -8.30 -26.88 -12.82
N ASN A 183 -8.34 -25.90 -13.73
CA ASN A 183 -7.22 -24.97 -13.98
C ASN A 183 -6.85 -24.16 -12.72
N MET A 184 -7.81 -23.69 -11.93
CA MET A 184 -7.54 -23.02 -10.65
C MET A 184 -6.79 -23.96 -9.70
N THR A 185 -7.23 -25.21 -9.60
CA THR A 185 -6.65 -26.21 -8.69
C THR A 185 -5.22 -26.59 -9.10
N SER A 186 -4.99 -26.89 -10.38
CA SER A 186 -3.65 -27.19 -10.92
C SER A 186 -2.71 -25.98 -10.85
N PHE A 187 -3.21 -24.77 -11.11
CA PHE A 187 -2.44 -23.54 -10.92
C PHE A 187 -2.05 -23.35 -9.45
N MET A 188 -2.99 -23.49 -8.51
CA MET A 188 -2.72 -23.35 -7.08
C MET A 188 -1.67 -24.36 -6.60
N GLN A 189 -1.77 -25.63 -7.01
CA GLN A 189 -0.77 -26.67 -6.70
C GLN A 189 0.63 -26.30 -7.22
N GLN A 190 0.74 -25.93 -8.50
CA GLN A 190 2.02 -25.58 -9.12
C GLN A 190 2.61 -24.28 -8.55
N ALA A 191 1.79 -23.25 -8.31
CA ALA A 191 2.21 -21.97 -7.76
C ALA A 191 2.75 -22.12 -6.33
N VAL A 192 2.03 -22.84 -5.46
CA VAL A 192 2.43 -23.05 -4.05
C VAL A 192 3.69 -23.88 -3.97
N LYS A 193 3.77 -25.00 -4.70
CA LYS A 193 4.98 -25.84 -4.78
C LYS A 193 6.19 -25.04 -5.27
N THR A 194 6.06 -24.33 -6.40
CA THR A 194 7.15 -23.55 -6.99
C THR A 194 7.64 -22.45 -6.03
N SER A 195 6.70 -21.75 -5.38
CA SER A 195 7.02 -20.65 -4.48
C SER A 195 7.67 -21.13 -3.19
N TRP A 196 7.16 -22.21 -2.59
CA TRP A 196 7.81 -22.87 -1.45
C TRP A 196 9.24 -23.29 -1.80
N GLN A 197 9.42 -23.98 -2.92
CA GLN A 197 10.73 -24.47 -3.37
C GLN A 197 11.73 -23.33 -3.63
N HIS A 198 11.33 -22.19 -4.20
CA HIS A 198 12.20 -21.04 -4.36
C HIS A 198 12.60 -20.41 -3.02
N VAL A 199 11.63 -20.17 -2.11
CA VAL A 199 11.95 -19.57 -0.81
C VAL A 199 12.80 -20.52 0.05
N ALA A 200 12.51 -21.83 0.05
CA ALA A 200 13.32 -22.85 0.72
C ALA A 200 14.79 -22.79 0.27
N ARG A 201 15.03 -22.75 -1.06
CA ARG A 201 16.36 -22.59 -1.66
C ARG A 201 17.06 -21.28 -1.26
N TRP A 202 16.32 -20.19 -1.07
CA TRP A 202 16.90 -18.91 -0.64
C TRP A 202 17.08 -18.82 0.90
N SER A 203 16.42 -19.67 1.68
CA SER A 203 16.45 -19.67 3.15
C SER A 203 17.71 -20.33 3.75
N THR A 204 18.90 -20.01 3.21
CA THR A 204 20.16 -20.63 3.64
C THR A 204 20.85 -19.85 4.75
N THR A 205 21.73 -20.52 5.50
CA THR A 205 22.61 -19.89 6.51
C THR A 205 23.44 -18.73 5.95
N SER A 206 23.82 -18.79 4.66
CA SER A 206 24.56 -17.72 3.99
C SER A 206 23.69 -16.47 3.75
N TRP A 207 22.44 -16.65 3.35
CA TRP A 207 21.46 -15.56 3.24
C TRP A 207 21.12 -14.96 4.60
N ASN A 208 20.90 -15.78 5.62
CA ASN A 208 20.69 -15.32 7.01
C ASN A 208 21.89 -14.51 7.52
N ALA A 209 23.13 -14.94 7.27
CA ALA A 209 24.33 -14.18 7.60
C ALA A 209 24.44 -12.85 6.80
N THR A 210 23.95 -12.82 5.56
CA THR A 210 23.95 -11.62 4.71
C THR A 210 22.88 -10.60 5.14
N ILE A 211 21.77 -11.05 5.71
CA ILE A 211 20.78 -10.19 6.40
C ILE A 211 21.36 -9.67 7.72
N ALA A 212 21.91 -10.55 8.55
CA ALA A 212 22.48 -10.19 9.85
C ALA A 212 23.62 -9.17 9.75
N LYS A 213 24.44 -9.25 8.69
CA LYS A 213 25.49 -8.24 8.39
C LYS A 213 24.93 -6.87 7.99
N ARG A 214 23.78 -6.81 7.31
CA ARG A 214 23.16 -5.54 6.88
C ARG A 214 22.31 -4.88 7.96
N HIS A 215 21.71 -5.67 8.85
CA HIS A 215 20.86 -5.18 9.94
C HIS A 215 21.46 -4.01 10.76
N PRO A 216 22.69 -4.08 11.30
CA PRO A 216 23.26 -2.99 12.10
C PRO A 216 23.77 -1.80 11.26
N LEU A 217 23.76 -1.88 9.93
CA LEU A 217 24.21 -0.77 9.07
C LEU A 217 23.17 0.34 9.05
N THR A 218 23.66 1.58 9.04
CA THR A 218 22.90 2.81 8.81
C THR A 218 23.31 3.42 7.48
N TYR A 219 22.61 4.47 7.02
CA TYR A 219 22.99 5.19 5.80
C TYR A 219 24.43 5.75 5.86
N LEU A 220 24.91 6.12 7.06
CA LEU A 220 26.29 6.58 7.30
C LEU A 220 27.35 5.51 6.99
N ASN A 221 26.97 4.23 6.94
CA ASN A 221 27.86 3.13 6.54
C ASN A 221 27.95 2.94 5.02
N VAL A 222 27.10 3.63 4.23
CA VAL A 222 27.24 3.75 2.78
C VAL A 222 28.21 4.90 2.50
N THR A 223 29.41 4.56 2.05
CA THR A 223 30.52 5.51 1.77
C THR A 223 30.88 5.59 0.28
N ASP A 224 30.23 4.79 -0.56
CA ASP A 224 30.41 4.71 -2.00
C ASP A 224 29.05 4.49 -2.70
N GLY A 225 29.04 4.30 -4.01
CA GLY A 225 27.82 3.99 -4.78
C GLY A 225 27.37 2.52 -4.70
N SER A 226 27.80 1.75 -3.70
CA SER A 226 27.50 0.32 -3.58
C SER A 226 26.15 0.06 -2.91
N SER A 227 25.28 -0.68 -3.61
CA SER A 227 24.00 -1.15 -3.05
C SER A 227 24.15 -2.31 -2.03
N SER A 228 25.37 -2.60 -1.57
CA SER A 228 25.68 -3.73 -0.68
C SER A 228 25.06 -3.62 0.73
N ALA A 229 24.71 -2.41 1.18
CA ALA A 229 24.06 -2.17 2.47
C ALA A 229 22.53 -2.12 2.39
N PHE A 230 21.96 -2.08 1.18
CA PHE A 230 20.56 -1.71 0.96
C PHE A 230 19.60 -2.85 1.33
N PHE A 231 18.36 -2.49 1.64
CA PHE A 231 17.20 -3.34 1.43
C PHE A 231 16.89 -3.42 -0.08
N SER A 232 16.33 -4.52 -0.57
CA SER A 232 16.12 -4.70 -2.01
C SER A 232 14.71 -5.17 -2.39
N ASP A 233 14.31 -4.87 -3.64
CA ASP A 233 13.09 -5.39 -4.27
C ASP A 233 12.88 -6.90 -4.05
N LYS A 234 13.99 -7.66 -4.10
CA LYS A 234 13.99 -9.12 -3.96
C LYS A 234 13.47 -9.54 -2.58
N GLU A 235 13.76 -8.76 -1.56
CA GLU A 235 13.42 -9.02 -0.16
C GLU A 235 11.98 -8.64 0.16
N LEU A 236 11.50 -7.51 -0.38
CA LEU A 236 10.06 -7.19 -0.42
C LEU A 236 9.25 -8.33 -1.05
N TRP A 237 9.71 -8.86 -2.18
CA TRP A 237 9.02 -9.95 -2.86
C TRP A 237 9.09 -11.30 -2.13
N VAL A 238 10.17 -11.60 -1.41
CA VAL A 238 10.20 -12.78 -0.52
C VAL A 238 9.24 -12.59 0.67
N ILE A 239 9.22 -11.43 1.32
CA ILE A 239 8.26 -11.14 2.40
C ILE A 239 6.81 -11.30 1.89
N THR A 240 6.52 -10.75 0.70
CA THR A 240 5.23 -10.92 0.01
C THR A 240 4.91 -12.40 -0.18
N THR A 241 5.82 -13.15 -0.84
CA THR A 241 5.64 -14.57 -1.16
C THR A 241 5.38 -15.41 0.10
N VAL A 242 6.16 -15.24 1.15
CA VAL A 242 6.00 -15.98 2.42
C VAL A 242 4.70 -15.61 3.13
N SER A 243 4.28 -14.35 3.09
CA SER A 243 3.02 -13.91 3.68
C SER A 243 1.81 -14.53 2.98
N GLU A 244 1.82 -14.56 1.64
CA GLU A 244 0.76 -15.23 0.88
C GLU A 244 0.77 -16.76 1.07
N LEU A 245 1.95 -17.39 1.17
CA LEU A 245 2.08 -18.81 1.49
C LEU A 245 1.57 -19.15 2.91
N ALA A 246 1.76 -18.26 3.88
CA ALA A 246 1.23 -18.45 5.24
C ALA A 246 -0.31 -18.58 5.22
N GLY A 247 -1.00 -17.67 4.51
CA GLY A 247 -2.46 -17.71 4.39
C GLY A 247 -2.98 -18.99 3.73
N ILE A 248 -2.26 -19.51 2.74
CA ILE A 248 -2.60 -20.79 2.10
C ILE A 248 -2.37 -21.95 3.08
N TYR A 249 -1.23 -22.00 3.76
CA TYR A 249 -0.89 -23.06 4.73
C TYR A 249 -1.86 -23.10 5.92
N GLN A 250 -2.35 -21.94 6.38
CA GLN A 250 -3.33 -21.88 7.48
C GLN A 250 -4.69 -22.50 7.08
N ARG A 251 -5.07 -22.45 5.79
CA ARG A 251 -6.34 -23.00 5.29
C ARG A 251 -6.24 -24.42 4.75
N ASP A 252 -5.12 -24.77 4.14
CA ASP A 252 -4.86 -26.08 3.52
C ASP A 252 -3.39 -26.50 3.70
N PRO A 253 -3.01 -27.05 4.87
CA PRO A 253 -1.67 -27.57 5.10
C PRO A 253 -1.40 -28.87 4.32
N ASN A 254 -2.45 -29.60 3.91
CA ASN A 254 -2.33 -30.84 3.14
C ASN A 254 -1.75 -30.58 1.74
N LEU A 255 -2.06 -29.42 1.15
CA LEU A 255 -1.47 -28.96 -0.10
C LEU A 255 0.07 -28.97 -0.09
N PHE A 256 0.71 -28.79 1.08
CA PHE A 256 2.16 -28.74 1.25
C PHE A 256 2.80 -30.11 1.54
N ALA A 257 2.01 -31.07 2.04
CA ALA A 257 2.52 -32.32 2.64
C ALA A 257 3.31 -33.24 1.67
N SER A 258 3.21 -33.01 0.35
CA SER A 258 3.92 -33.78 -0.68
C SER A 258 5.28 -33.21 -1.11
N PHE A 259 5.66 -32.02 -0.64
CA PHE A 259 6.93 -31.37 -1.02
C PHE A 259 7.58 -30.51 0.06
N ALA A 260 6.87 -30.11 1.12
CA ALA A 260 7.39 -29.24 2.17
C ALA A 260 7.92 -30.06 3.35
N THR A 261 9.22 -29.92 3.67
CA THR A 261 9.80 -30.56 4.85
C THR A 261 9.70 -29.68 6.10
N PRO A 262 9.69 -30.27 7.32
CA PRO A 262 9.77 -29.50 8.56
C PRO A 262 11.05 -28.64 8.67
N GLN A 263 12.16 -29.11 8.11
CA GLN A 263 13.43 -28.35 8.11
C GLN A 263 13.37 -27.13 7.18
N GLU A 264 12.81 -27.28 5.98
CA GLU A 264 12.55 -26.13 5.10
C GLU A 264 11.64 -25.11 5.78
N LYS A 265 10.56 -25.55 6.44
CA LYS A 265 9.67 -24.64 7.18
C LYS A 265 10.43 -23.84 8.24
N SER A 266 11.29 -24.50 9.03
CA SER A 266 12.12 -23.86 10.06
C SER A 266 13.15 -22.88 9.47
N ASN A 267 13.74 -23.23 8.32
CA ASN A 267 14.64 -22.36 7.59
C ASN A 267 13.91 -21.10 7.06
N ILE A 268 12.74 -21.29 6.43
CA ILE A 268 11.88 -20.22 5.91
C ILE A 268 11.43 -19.29 7.03
N GLU A 269 10.99 -19.84 8.17
CA GLU A 269 10.63 -19.08 9.37
C GLU A 269 11.78 -18.18 9.83
N THR A 270 12.99 -18.74 9.94
CA THR A 270 14.20 -18.01 10.36
C THR A 270 14.56 -16.90 9.37
N PHE A 271 14.55 -17.20 8.07
CA PHE A 271 14.86 -16.26 6.99
C PHE A 271 13.85 -15.11 6.93
N PHE A 272 12.55 -15.42 6.99
CA PHE A 272 11.47 -14.44 6.98
C PHE A 272 11.50 -13.52 8.21
N LYS A 273 11.74 -14.06 9.42
CA LYS A 273 11.95 -13.26 10.63
C LYS A 273 13.17 -12.34 10.49
N GLY A 274 14.26 -12.82 9.88
CA GLY A 274 15.42 -12.00 9.56
C GLY A 274 15.08 -10.83 8.62
N LEU A 275 14.35 -11.11 7.53
CA LEU A 275 13.91 -10.10 6.57
C LEU A 275 12.98 -9.04 7.19
N LEU A 276 12.01 -9.45 8.01
CA LEU A 276 11.16 -8.53 8.76
C LEU A 276 11.95 -7.69 9.77
N THR A 277 12.93 -8.28 10.45
CA THR A 277 13.79 -7.55 11.41
C THR A 277 14.63 -6.50 10.69
N LEU A 278 15.21 -6.84 9.52
CA LEU A 278 15.90 -5.88 8.66
C LEU A 278 14.94 -4.79 8.15
N MET A 279 13.72 -5.13 7.73
CA MET A 279 12.72 -4.16 7.27
C MET A 279 12.34 -3.16 8.38
N ASN A 280 12.14 -3.63 9.62
CA ASN A 280 11.91 -2.76 10.78
C ASN A 280 13.10 -1.82 11.04
N ALA A 281 14.34 -2.31 10.89
CA ALA A 281 15.55 -1.51 11.03
C ALA A 281 15.81 -0.53 9.85
N ARG A 282 15.00 -0.59 8.79
CA ARG A 282 15.13 0.26 7.59
C ARG A 282 13.96 1.23 7.36
N ILE A 283 12.82 1.00 8.01
CA ILE A 283 11.71 1.96 7.99
C ILE A 283 11.98 3.06 9.02
N SER A 284 12.24 4.26 8.51
CA SER A 284 12.29 5.48 9.32
C SER A 284 10.89 6.11 9.40
N PHE A 285 10.60 6.73 10.54
CA PHE A 285 9.35 7.48 10.78
C PHE A 285 9.68 8.93 11.09
N GLN A 286 8.91 9.86 10.54
CA GLN A 286 9.12 11.30 10.67
C GLN A 286 7.78 12.01 10.86
N SER A 287 7.73 13.02 11.74
CA SER A 287 6.57 13.90 11.81
C SER A 287 6.54 14.84 10.59
N VAL A 288 5.37 14.94 9.97
CA VAL A 288 5.07 15.87 8.88
C VAL A 288 3.89 16.74 9.31
N LYS A 289 3.93 18.02 8.93
CA LYS A 289 2.85 18.97 9.16
C LYS A 289 2.39 19.57 7.84
N ILE A 290 1.12 19.39 7.50
CA ILE A 290 0.45 20.15 6.44
C ILE A 290 -0.67 20.97 7.07
N SER A 291 -0.84 22.21 6.61
CA SER A 291 -1.88 23.15 7.10
C SER A 291 -3.30 22.58 7.07
N SER A 292 -3.64 21.76 6.07
CA SER A 292 -4.95 21.13 5.89
C SER A 292 -5.14 19.79 6.63
N PHE A 293 -4.06 19.11 7.04
CA PHE A 293 -4.11 17.76 7.62
C PHE A 293 -3.53 17.67 9.05
N GLY A 294 -3.00 18.77 9.60
CA GLY A 294 -2.37 18.79 10.91
C GLY A 294 -1.00 18.11 10.92
N ASN A 295 -0.64 17.53 12.08
CA ASN A 295 0.59 16.75 12.27
C ASN A 295 0.29 15.25 12.12
N PHE A 296 1.08 14.53 11.34
CA PHE A 296 0.98 13.08 11.21
C PHE A 296 2.35 12.42 11.03
N GLU A 297 2.40 11.10 11.18
CA GLU A 297 3.60 10.30 10.91
C GLU A 297 3.67 9.92 9.42
N ALA A 298 4.84 10.15 8.81
CA ALA A 298 5.19 9.69 7.47
C ALA A 298 6.33 8.65 7.55
N GLY A 299 6.21 7.57 6.79
CA GLY A 299 7.13 6.43 6.76
C GLY A 299 7.96 6.41 5.48
N ASP A 300 9.23 6.02 5.61
CA ASP A 300 10.24 6.11 4.55
C ASP A 300 11.30 5.00 4.70
N LEU A 301 11.52 4.21 3.64
CA LEU A 301 12.37 3.00 3.63
C LEU A 301 13.77 3.31 3.09
N ASP A 302 14.82 2.80 3.75
CA ASP A 302 16.22 2.95 3.32
C ASP A 302 16.66 4.43 3.15
N ARG A 303 16.02 5.32 3.90
CA ARG A 303 16.25 6.76 3.88
C ARG A 303 17.74 7.11 4.01
N GLY A 304 18.28 7.75 2.99
CA GLY A 304 19.68 8.19 2.89
C GLY A 304 20.67 7.13 2.41
N PHE A 305 20.27 5.86 2.25
CA PHE A 305 21.15 4.82 1.69
C PHE A 305 21.44 5.08 0.20
N ASP A 306 20.42 5.49 -0.56
CA ASP A 306 20.50 5.79 -2.00
C ASP A 306 21.29 7.07 -2.33
N ARG A 307 21.73 7.89 -1.35
CA ARG A 307 22.30 9.24 -1.59
C ARG A 307 23.59 9.26 -2.42
N LEU A 308 24.37 8.18 -2.38
CA LEU A 308 25.58 8.00 -3.18
C LEU A 308 25.34 7.11 -4.41
N TYR A 309 24.13 6.57 -4.58
CA TYR A 309 23.81 5.66 -5.67
C TYR A 309 23.70 6.40 -7.00
N ALA A 310 24.16 5.75 -8.08
CA ALA A 310 24.30 6.40 -9.38
C ALA A 310 22.96 6.96 -9.90
N ASP A 311 21.86 6.24 -9.74
CA ASP A 311 20.52 6.64 -10.22
C ASP A 311 20.02 7.94 -9.58
N SER A 312 20.45 8.22 -8.34
CA SER A 312 19.96 9.29 -7.47
C SER A 312 20.86 10.54 -7.46
N ARG A 313 21.99 10.55 -8.19
CA ARG A 313 22.97 11.66 -8.18
C ARG A 313 22.49 13.00 -8.78
N TYR A 314 21.25 13.07 -9.25
CA TYR A 314 20.57 14.30 -9.66
C TYR A 314 19.26 14.55 -8.89
N ALA A 315 19.05 13.86 -7.76
CA ALA A 315 17.84 13.97 -6.95
C ALA A 315 17.55 15.38 -6.43
N GLY A 316 18.57 16.20 -6.20
CA GLY A 316 18.40 17.62 -5.82
C GLY A 316 18.22 18.60 -7.00
N TYR A 317 18.25 18.15 -8.26
CA TYR A 317 18.21 19.03 -9.42
C TYR A 317 16.78 19.25 -9.94
N TRP A 318 16.19 20.40 -9.62
CA TRP A 318 14.78 20.72 -9.90
C TRP A 318 14.45 21.17 -11.33
N ASN A 319 15.44 21.51 -12.16
CA ASN A 319 15.16 22.21 -13.43
C ASN A 319 14.33 21.34 -14.40
N LEU A 320 13.14 21.81 -14.78
CA LEU A 320 12.24 21.14 -15.71
C LEU A 320 12.58 21.39 -17.19
N THR A 321 13.27 22.48 -17.53
CA THR A 321 13.50 22.91 -18.92
C THR A 321 14.88 22.55 -19.46
N VAL A 322 15.87 22.38 -18.59
CA VAL A 322 17.23 21.95 -18.95
C VAL A 322 17.47 20.55 -18.34
N PRO A 323 17.58 19.49 -19.15
CA PRO A 323 17.97 18.18 -18.63
C PRO A 323 19.46 18.21 -18.25
N PRO A 324 19.92 17.42 -17.26
CA PRO A 324 21.36 17.31 -16.95
C PRO A 324 22.19 16.78 -18.12
N ILE A 325 21.58 15.95 -18.97
CA ILE A 325 22.16 15.37 -20.18
C ILE A 325 21.24 15.63 -21.38
N THR A 326 21.80 16.11 -22.48
CA THR A 326 21.15 16.07 -23.80
C THR A 326 21.73 14.91 -24.62
N CYS A 327 20.86 14.10 -25.21
CA CYS A 327 21.23 13.02 -26.13
C CYS A 327 20.97 13.45 -27.57
N LEU A 328 22.01 13.45 -28.39
CA LEU A 328 21.90 13.71 -29.83
C LEU A 328 21.49 12.45 -30.59
N SER A 329 20.94 12.62 -31.80
CA SER A 329 20.44 11.54 -32.66
C SER A 329 21.50 10.52 -33.09
N ASN A 330 22.78 10.89 -33.06
CA ASN A 330 23.92 10.00 -33.29
C ASN A 330 24.40 9.26 -32.01
N GLY A 331 23.63 9.32 -30.91
CA GLY A 331 23.98 8.76 -29.62
C GLY A 331 24.97 9.60 -28.79
N THR A 332 25.47 10.72 -29.32
CA THR A 332 26.41 11.60 -28.59
C THR A 332 25.73 12.24 -27.39
N LYS A 333 26.42 12.20 -26.25
CA LYS A 333 25.99 12.75 -24.97
C LYS A 333 26.62 14.12 -24.73
N ILE A 334 25.80 15.12 -24.46
CA ILE A 334 26.21 16.42 -23.93
C ILE A 334 25.84 16.46 -22.45
N VAL A 335 26.81 16.73 -21.57
CA VAL A 335 26.57 16.97 -20.14
C VAL A 335 26.34 18.47 -19.95
N ASN A 336 25.08 18.86 -19.73
CA ASN A 336 24.71 20.25 -19.48
C ASN A 336 25.00 20.66 -18.03
N VAL A 337 24.90 19.71 -17.10
CA VAL A 337 25.19 19.90 -15.67
C VAL A 337 26.03 18.74 -15.15
N PRO A 338 27.29 18.95 -14.72
CA PRO A 338 28.09 17.92 -14.07
C PRO A 338 27.44 17.45 -12.76
N PRO A 339 27.52 16.15 -12.41
CA PRO A 339 26.88 15.62 -11.20
C PRO A 339 27.49 16.23 -9.92
N ASN A 340 28.80 16.52 -9.92
CA ASN A 340 29.51 17.15 -8.80
C ASN A 340 29.03 18.59 -8.50
N ASN A 341 28.22 19.20 -9.39
CA ASN A 341 27.63 20.52 -9.18
C ASN A 341 26.25 20.42 -8.50
N ILE A 342 25.71 19.21 -8.28
CA ILE A 342 24.45 18.97 -7.57
C ILE A 342 24.76 18.60 -6.11
N PRO A 343 24.17 19.28 -5.12
CA PRO A 343 24.28 18.86 -3.72
C PRO A 343 23.71 17.45 -3.51
N ILE A 344 24.44 16.62 -2.74
CA ILE A 344 23.97 15.30 -2.31
C ILE A 344 22.77 15.49 -1.38
N VAL A 345 21.69 14.76 -1.66
CA VAL A 345 20.50 14.75 -0.79
C VAL A 345 20.68 13.66 0.26
N GLU A 346 21.23 14.04 1.41
CA GLU A 346 21.60 13.10 2.49
C GLU A 346 20.45 12.21 2.98
N THR A 347 19.21 12.62 2.75
CA THR A 347 18.00 11.97 3.24
C THR A 347 17.21 11.21 2.18
N ILE A 348 17.75 11.06 0.96
CA ILE A 348 16.97 10.57 -0.19
C ILE A 348 16.36 9.17 0.08
N GLY A 349 15.05 9.04 -0.12
CA GLY A 349 14.35 7.77 -0.06
C GLY A 349 14.33 7.07 -1.42
N TRP A 350 13.82 5.84 -1.46
CA TRP A 350 13.58 5.09 -2.72
C TRP A 350 12.80 5.92 -3.74
N ASP A 351 12.94 5.61 -5.04
CA ASP A 351 12.05 6.18 -6.05
C ASP A 351 10.64 5.55 -6.00
N ILE A 352 9.62 6.35 -6.35
CA ILE A 352 8.21 5.95 -6.28
C ILE A 352 7.82 4.83 -7.25
N SER A 353 8.69 4.46 -8.19
CA SER A 353 8.48 3.36 -9.15
C SER A 353 9.04 2.01 -8.67
N HIS A 354 9.95 2.00 -7.71
CA HIS A 354 10.39 0.79 -7.00
C HIS A 354 9.60 0.63 -5.69
N ALA A 355 9.33 1.73 -4.99
CA ALA A 355 8.54 1.75 -3.75
C ALA A 355 7.12 1.19 -3.90
N ARG A 356 6.55 1.09 -5.12
CA ARG A 356 5.23 0.48 -5.34
C ARG A 356 5.11 -0.95 -4.83
N ARG A 357 6.23 -1.67 -4.74
CA ARG A 357 6.32 -3.03 -4.18
C ARG A 357 5.91 -3.11 -2.71
N LEU A 358 5.98 -1.98 -1.99
CA LEU A 358 5.44 -1.84 -0.64
C LEU A 358 3.92 -2.04 -0.60
N VAL A 359 3.19 -1.69 -1.66
CA VAL A 359 1.73 -1.91 -1.75
C VAL A 359 1.44 -3.40 -1.66
N GLN A 360 2.09 -4.21 -2.50
CA GLN A 360 1.87 -5.67 -2.50
C GLN A 360 2.44 -6.31 -1.22
N THR A 361 3.58 -5.84 -0.70
CA THR A 361 4.19 -6.37 0.53
C THR A 361 3.33 -6.09 1.76
N PHE A 362 2.86 -4.85 1.94
CA PHE A 362 2.01 -4.47 3.07
C PHE A 362 0.60 -5.06 2.96
N ASP A 363 -0.01 -5.10 1.77
CA ASP A 363 -1.31 -5.75 1.62
C ASP A 363 -1.18 -7.28 1.85
N ALA A 364 -0.11 -7.94 1.41
CA ALA A 364 0.14 -9.36 1.70
C ALA A 364 0.31 -9.65 3.20
N LEU A 365 1.07 -8.81 3.92
CA LEU A 365 1.22 -8.90 5.37
C LEU A 365 -0.08 -8.60 6.13
N PHE A 366 -0.89 -7.66 5.62
CA PHE A 366 -2.17 -7.27 6.22
C PHE A 366 -3.24 -8.38 6.06
N PHE A 367 -3.50 -8.82 4.82
CA PHE A 367 -4.50 -9.86 4.53
C PHE A 367 -4.15 -11.23 5.12
N ASN A 368 -2.87 -11.49 5.43
CA ASN A 368 -2.41 -12.75 6.01
C ASN A 368 -1.86 -12.60 7.44
N TYR A 369 -2.14 -11.49 8.14
CA TYR A 369 -1.54 -11.13 9.44
C TYR A 369 -1.60 -12.27 10.48
N GLU A 370 -2.78 -12.85 10.70
CA GLU A 370 -2.96 -13.96 11.65
C GLU A 370 -2.29 -15.26 11.17
N ALA A 371 -2.25 -15.51 9.86
CA ALA A 371 -1.56 -16.66 9.29
C ALA A 371 -0.05 -16.55 9.42
N VAL A 372 0.52 -15.37 9.21
CA VAL A 372 1.95 -15.07 9.40
C VAL A 372 2.35 -15.26 10.87
N LYS A 373 1.49 -14.85 11.81
CA LYS A 373 1.66 -15.15 13.24
C LYS A 373 1.63 -16.66 13.52
N SER A 374 0.58 -17.37 13.10
CA SER A 374 0.36 -18.77 13.49
C SER A 374 1.23 -19.78 12.76
N VAL A 375 1.54 -19.57 11.48
CA VAL A 375 2.26 -20.56 10.65
C VAL A 375 3.76 -20.50 10.89
N PHE A 376 4.33 -19.31 11.05
CA PHE A 376 5.77 -19.07 11.23
C PHE A 376 6.11 -18.46 12.60
N ASN A 377 5.22 -18.58 13.60
CA ASN A 377 5.44 -18.11 14.97
C ASN A 377 5.99 -16.66 15.02
N THR A 378 5.40 -15.75 14.23
CA THR A 378 5.93 -14.39 14.02
C THR A 378 5.44 -13.44 15.12
N PRO A 379 6.33 -12.79 15.89
CA PRO A 379 5.94 -11.78 16.88
C PRO A 379 5.23 -10.59 16.22
N THR A 380 4.15 -10.11 16.83
CA THR A 380 3.38 -8.93 16.36
C THR A 380 4.24 -7.68 16.21
N SER A 381 5.29 -7.54 17.03
CA SER A 381 6.26 -6.45 16.99
C SER A 381 7.13 -6.42 15.73
N LEU A 382 7.26 -7.53 14.99
CA LEU A 382 7.96 -7.55 13.70
C LEU A 382 7.05 -7.19 12.52
N ILE A 383 5.74 -7.11 12.73
CA ILE A 383 4.72 -6.87 11.70
C ILE A 383 3.73 -5.75 12.09
N PRO A 384 4.19 -4.52 12.44
CA PRO A 384 3.32 -3.36 12.71
C PRO A 384 2.70 -2.78 11.41
N VAL A 385 2.13 -3.65 10.56
CA VAL A 385 1.73 -3.37 9.18
C VAL A 385 0.66 -2.29 9.06
N SER A 386 -0.23 -2.13 10.04
CA SER A 386 -1.20 -1.03 10.07
C SER A 386 -0.50 0.32 10.23
N ARG A 387 0.51 0.43 11.10
CA ARG A 387 1.34 1.64 11.25
C ARG A 387 2.11 1.92 9.96
N TRP A 388 2.65 0.87 9.32
CA TRP A 388 3.34 1.02 8.02
C TRP A 388 2.41 1.53 6.92
N ARG A 389 1.22 0.91 6.72
CA ARG A 389 0.24 1.34 5.71
C ARG A 389 -0.18 2.80 5.96
N ASN A 390 -0.50 3.16 7.21
CA ASN A 390 -0.79 4.54 7.60
C ASN A 390 0.37 5.48 7.24
N ALA A 391 1.56 5.24 7.77
CA ALA A 391 2.72 6.13 7.62
C ALA A 391 3.19 6.27 6.16
N PHE A 392 3.17 5.20 5.36
CA PHE A 392 3.53 5.29 3.94
C PHE A 392 2.42 5.92 3.09
N SER A 393 1.13 5.71 3.40
CA SER A 393 0.04 6.46 2.75
C SER A 393 0.11 7.96 3.05
N ASN A 394 0.49 8.31 4.28
CA ASN A 394 0.74 9.67 4.72
C ASN A 394 1.97 10.30 4.06
N ALA A 395 3.00 9.53 3.70
CA ALA A 395 4.13 10.05 2.92
C ALA A 395 3.70 10.51 1.51
N ILE A 396 2.80 9.76 0.86
CA ILE A 396 2.24 10.14 -0.46
C ILE A 396 1.55 11.50 -0.39
N VAL A 397 0.62 11.68 0.55
CA VAL A 397 -0.14 12.93 0.72
C VAL A 397 0.74 14.04 1.31
N GLY A 398 1.68 13.68 2.18
CA GLY A 398 2.42 14.59 3.03
C GLY A 398 3.71 15.18 2.46
N ARG A 399 4.27 14.55 1.43
CA ARG A 399 5.61 14.85 0.90
C ARG A 399 5.69 14.74 -0.60
N ILE A 400 5.14 13.65 -1.14
CA ILE A 400 5.31 13.27 -2.54
C ILE A 400 4.34 14.06 -3.43
N TRP A 401 3.09 14.24 -3.00
CA TRP A 401 2.07 15.00 -3.73
C TRP A 401 2.33 16.51 -3.69
N ASN A 402 2.29 17.15 -4.85
CA ASN A 402 2.47 18.59 -5.06
C ASN A 402 1.34 19.49 -4.49
N GLN A 403 0.40 18.95 -3.71
CA GLN A 403 -0.78 19.63 -3.17
C GLN A 403 -1.79 20.21 -4.20
N ASP A 404 -1.58 19.96 -5.50
CA ASP A 404 -2.52 20.31 -6.57
C ASP A 404 -3.59 19.21 -6.70
N SER A 405 -4.84 19.53 -6.36
CA SER A 405 -5.98 18.61 -6.48
C SER A 405 -6.64 18.65 -7.86
N GLN A 406 -6.29 19.60 -8.72
CA GLN A 406 -6.79 19.68 -10.10
C GLN A 406 -5.88 18.92 -11.07
N PHE A 407 -4.57 18.97 -10.88
CA PHE A 407 -3.53 18.28 -11.67
C PHE A 407 -2.46 17.61 -10.77
N PRO A 408 -2.80 16.51 -10.06
CA PRO A 408 -1.91 15.88 -9.08
C PRO A 408 -0.59 15.39 -9.69
N ARG A 409 0.55 15.83 -9.12
CA ARG A 409 1.90 15.37 -9.46
C ARG A 409 2.60 14.81 -8.23
N PHE A 410 3.50 13.87 -8.45
CA PHE A 410 4.15 13.07 -7.41
C PHE A 410 5.66 13.07 -7.61
N THR A 411 6.44 13.50 -6.61
CA THR A 411 7.91 13.58 -6.70
C THR A 411 8.52 12.22 -7.03
N ASN A 412 9.67 12.23 -7.70
CA ASN A 412 10.31 10.97 -8.11
C ASN A 412 10.77 10.13 -6.91
N TYR A 413 11.08 10.77 -5.77
CA TYR A 413 11.63 10.14 -4.56
C TYR A 413 10.67 10.21 -3.37
N TRP A 414 10.77 9.20 -2.49
CA TRP A 414 9.80 8.93 -1.42
C TRP A 414 9.84 9.91 -0.23
N ASP A 415 10.98 10.54 0.01
CA ASP A 415 11.16 11.56 1.06
C ASP A 415 10.49 12.91 0.70
N GLY A 416 9.98 13.05 -0.53
CA GLY A 416 9.44 14.29 -1.09
C GLY A 416 10.47 15.11 -1.87
N THR A 417 11.69 14.61 -2.07
CA THR A 417 12.73 15.34 -2.80
C THR A 417 12.40 15.45 -4.30
N PRO A 418 12.43 16.65 -4.88
CA PRO A 418 12.15 16.86 -6.29
C PRO A 418 13.42 16.98 -7.15
N GLY A 419 13.69 15.97 -7.99
CA GLY A 419 14.77 16.05 -8.98
C GLY A 419 14.75 14.98 -10.06
N TRP A 420 15.77 15.00 -10.92
CA TRP A 420 15.93 14.02 -11.99
C TRP A 420 16.33 12.64 -11.45
N TYR A 421 15.94 11.59 -12.17
CA TYR A 421 16.18 10.18 -11.81
C TYR A 421 16.72 9.40 -13.01
N ARG A 422 17.63 8.43 -12.77
CA ARG A 422 18.24 7.57 -13.82
C ARG A 422 18.86 8.32 -15.01
N VAL A 423 19.37 9.53 -14.76
CA VAL A 423 20.21 10.27 -15.70
C VAL A 423 21.43 9.42 -16.05
N ASP A 424 21.75 9.27 -17.36
CA ASP A 424 22.86 8.43 -17.86
C ASP A 424 22.71 6.92 -17.56
N TYR A 425 21.56 6.47 -17.05
CA TYR A 425 21.38 5.08 -16.67
C TYR A 425 21.52 4.16 -17.89
N SER A 426 22.45 3.22 -17.79
CA SER A 426 22.72 2.15 -18.74
C SER A 426 22.63 0.81 -18.02
N ASN A 427 21.92 -0.13 -18.63
CA ASN A 427 21.70 -1.49 -18.14
C ASN A 427 22.72 -2.51 -18.71
N GLY A 428 23.82 -2.02 -19.29
CA GLY A 428 24.74 -2.78 -20.13
C GLY A 428 24.70 -2.34 -21.60
N VAL A 429 23.64 -1.65 -22.03
CA VAL A 429 23.55 -0.99 -23.35
C VAL A 429 24.10 0.43 -23.28
N THR A 430 25.01 0.79 -24.18
CA THR A 430 25.71 2.10 -24.25
C THR A 430 24.87 3.21 -24.90
N THR A 431 23.56 3.22 -24.68
CA THR A 431 22.65 4.29 -25.13
C THR A 431 22.70 5.50 -24.19
N CYS A 432 22.86 6.70 -24.74
CA CYS A 432 22.67 7.94 -23.99
C CYS A 432 21.24 8.01 -23.42
N ASN A 433 21.13 8.38 -22.15
CA ASN A 433 19.87 8.49 -21.43
C ASN A 433 19.80 9.85 -20.71
N PRO A 434 18.83 10.75 -21.02
CA PRO A 434 18.72 12.04 -20.35
C PRO A 434 18.26 11.92 -18.89
N GLY A 435 17.71 10.77 -18.50
CA GLY A 435 16.98 10.56 -17.25
C GLY A 435 15.53 10.99 -17.34
N LEU A 436 14.81 10.81 -16.23
CA LEU A 436 13.43 11.23 -16.05
C LEU A 436 13.40 12.54 -15.26
N SER A 437 12.67 13.54 -15.76
CA SER A 437 12.53 14.85 -15.11
C SER A 437 11.80 14.75 -13.76
N PRO A 438 11.87 15.77 -12.89
CA PRO A 438 11.01 15.86 -11.72
C PRO A 438 9.54 15.61 -12.12
N PHE A 439 8.81 14.89 -11.25
CA PHE A 439 7.44 14.40 -11.46
C PHE A 439 7.22 13.37 -12.58
N ALA A 440 8.18 13.04 -13.44
CA ALA A 440 7.95 12.09 -14.54
C ALA A 440 7.60 10.66 -14.08
N LEU A 441 7.97 10.27 -12.84
CA LEU A 441 7.51 9.02 -12.24
C LEU A 441 6.06 9.05 -11.73
N SER A 442 5.30 10.14 -11.93
CA SER A 442 3.90 10.27 -11.47
C SER A 442 2.95 9.17 -11.99
N THR A 443 3.29 8.50 -13.10
CA THR A 443 2.63 7.25 -13.56
C THR A 443 2.60 6.15 -12.49
N SER A 444 3.58 6.13 -11.59
CA SER A 444 3.80 5.05 -10.61
C SER A 444 2.75 5.04 -9.51
N ILE A 445 2.15 6.17 -9.16
CA ILE A 445 1.10 6.23 -8.13
C ILE A 445 -0.22 5.55 -8.59
N PRO A 446 -0.79 5.86 -9.77
CA PRO A 446 -1.93 5.12 -10.30
C PRO A 446 -1.57 3.68 -10.69
N THR A 447 -0.44 3.43 -11.37
CA THR A 447 -0.11 2.09 -11.90
C THR A 447 0.53 1.14 -10.86
N GLY A 448 1.06 1.67 -9.75
CA GLY A 448 1.73 0.90 -8.70
C GLY A 448 0.79 0.21 -7.72
N GLY A 449 -0.51 0.54 -7.74
CA GLY A 449 -1.53 -0.07 -6.88
C GLY A 449 -1.90 0.74 -5.64
N TYR A 450 -1.22 1.86 -5.37
CA TYR A 450 -1.37 2.68 -4.16
C TYR A 450 -2.81 3.13 -3.84
N GLY A 451 -3.73 3.10 -4.82
CA GLY A 451 -5.16 3.27 -4.59
C GLY A 451 -5.79 2.31 -3.58
N SER A 452 -5.20 1.13 -3.31
CA SER A 452 -5.66 0.23 -2.24
C SER A 452 -5.47 0.82 -0.83
N TRP A 453 -4.55 1.78 -0.68
CA TRP A 453 -4.30 2.48 0.59
C TRP A 453 -5.33 3.57 0.90
N ARG A 454 -6.38 3.75 0.08
CA ARG A 454 -7.55 4.57 0.49
C ARG A 454 -8.21 4.09 1.79
N SER A 455 -8.06 2.81 2.11
CA SER A 455 -8.47 2.22 3.40
C SER A 455 -7.77 2.81 4.64
N VAL A 456 -6.70 3.59 4.45
CA VAL A 456 -5.96 4.28 5.52
C VAL A 456 -5.77 5.77 5.26
N ASN A 457 -5.92 6.25 4.01
CA ASN A 457 -5.95 7.68 3.70
C ASN A 457 -6.85 7.99 2.47
N ASP A 458 -8.07 8.46 2.72
CA ASP A 458 -9.08 8.76 1.68
C ASP A 458 -8.63 9.84 0.67
N THR A 459 -7.62 10.68 0.99
CA THR A 459 -7.06 11.67 0.05
C THR A 459 -6.47 11.00 -1.19
N ILE A 460 -5.81 9.84 -1.03
CA ILE A 460 -5.23 9.10 -2.17
C ILE A 460 -6.33 8.69 -3.16
N GLN A 461 -7.51 8.32 -2.66
CA GLN A 461 -8.68 8.07 -3.52
C GLN A 461 -9.08 9.33 -4.29
N THR A 462 -9.20 10.48 -3.63
CA THR A 462 -9.63 11.72 -4.28
C THR A 462 -8.70 12.11 -5.44
N LEU A 463 -7.39 12.03 -5.23
CA LEU A 463 -6.38 12.29 -6.27
C LEU A 463 -6.48 11.30 -7.43
N LEU A 464 -6.56 10.00 -7.14
CA LEU A 464 -6.64 8.97 -8.18
C LEU A 464 -7.98 8.98 -8.93
N ARG A 465 -9.10 9.30 -8.27
CA ARG A 465 -10.39 9.55 -8.93
C ARG A 465 -10.32 10.76 -9.87
N ARG A 466 -9.66 11.84 -9.46
CA ARG A 466 -9.42 12.99 -10.34
C ARG A 466 -8.60 12.58 -11.57
N MET A 467 -7.52 11.81 -11.40
CA MET A 467 -6.70 11.30 -12.51
C MET A 467 -7.47 10.37 -13.47
N TYR A 468 -8.38 9.55 -12.93
CA TYR A 468 -9.32 8.76 -13.74
C TYR A 468 -10.25 9.67 -14.57
N TYR A 469 -10.94 10.62 -13.93
CA TYR A 469 -11.88 11.49 -14.63
C TYR A 469 -11.20 12.41 -15.64
N LEU A 470 -10.00 12.92 -15.35
CA LEU A 470 -9.15 13.66 -16.31
C LEU A 470 -8.91 12.85 -17.60
N ASN A 471 -8.63 11.54 -17.48
CA ASN A 471 -8.40 10.68 -18.65
C ASN A 471 -9.70 10.31 -19.39
N LYS A 472 -10.85 10.41 -18.72
CA LYS A 472 -12.18 10.21 -19.32
C LYS A 472 -12.69 11.45 -20.03
N SER A 473 -12.46 12.64 -19.49
CA SER A 473 -12.83 13.91 -20.11
C SER A 473 -11.94 14.25 -21.29
N LYS A 474 -10.61 14.35 -21.06
CA LYS A 474 -9.63 14.97 -21.98
C LYS A 474 -10.15 16.27 -22.60
N ALA A 475 -10.92 17.05 -21.83
CA ALA A 475 -11.83 18.06 -22.37
C ALA A 475 -11.12 19.38 -22.72
N SER A 476 -9.86 19.54 -22.29
CA SER A 476 -9.04 20.69 -22.63
C SER A 476 -7.61 20.31 -23.01
N SER A 477 -6.93 21.26 -23.66
CA SER A 477 -5.49 21.20 -23.92
C SER A 477 -4.69 21.04 -22.62
N SER A 478 -5.05 21.76 -21.54
CA SER A 478 -4.38 21.66 -20.23
C SER A 478 -4.48 20.26 -19.61
N GLU A 479 -5.65 19.63 -19.66
CA GLU A 479 -5.83 18.23 -19.23
C GLU A 479 -5.00 17.27 -20.08
N THR A 480 -4.97 17.49 -21.40
CA THR A 480 -4.19 16.67 -22.35
C THR A 480 -2.68 16.80 -22.12
N SER A 481 -2.17 18.02 -21.94
CA SER A 481 -0.76 18.30 -21.66
C SER A 481 -0.32 17.70 -20.32
N TYR A 482 -1.11 17.88 -19.25
CA TYR A 482 -0.85 17.24 -17.95
C TYR A 482 -0.79 15.72 -18.07
N LEU A 483 -1.78 15.09 -18.72
CA LEU A 483 -1.77 13.64 -18.90
C LEU A 483 -0.55 13.17 -19.71
N SER A 484 -0.06 13.98 -20.66
CA SER A 484 1.15 13.68 -21.43
C SER A 484 2.41 13.78 -20.58
N GLU A 485 2.53 14.84 -19.77
CA GLU A 485 3.62 15.08 -18.83
C GLU A 485 3.74 13.93 -17.82
N ILE A 486 2.62 13.52 -17.21
CA ILE A 486 2.58 12.42 -16.24
C ILE A 486 2.38 11.03 -16.87
N GLY A 487 2.64 10.86 -18.17
CA GLY A 487 2.69 9.56 -18.85
C GLY A 487 1.38 8.75 -18.86
N LEU A 488 0.22 9.38 -18.68
CA LEU A 488 -1.11 8.76 -18.74
C LEU A 488 -1.91 9.10 -20.01
N LEU A 489 -1.45 10.03 -20.84
CA LEU A 489 -2.15 10.41 -22.07
C LEU A 489 -2.34 9.18 -22.94
N ASN A 490 -3.61 8.88 -23.24
CA ASN A 490 -4.04 7.66 -23.88
C ASN A 490 -3.62 6.43 -23.07
N PHE A 491 -4.43 6.09 -22.06
CA PHE A 491 -4.36 4.79 -21.38
C PHE A 491 -4.31 3.67 -22.42
N ASN A 492 -3.11 3.18 -22.70
CA ASN A 492 -2.92 1.95 -23.43
C ASN A 492 -3.46 0.80 -22.56
N THR A 493 -3.71 -0.33 -23.19
CA THR A 493 -4.40 -1.46 -22.55
C THR A 493 -3.70 -1.94 -21.28
N VAL A 494 -2.37 -1.86 -21.25
CA VAL A 494 -1.52 -2.26 -20.13
C VAL A 494 -1.67 -1.29 -18.96
N SER A 495 -1.41 0.00 -19.17
CA SER A 495 -1.53 1.03 -18.12
C SER A 495 -2.95 1.12 -17.56
N GLY A 496 -3.98 0.88 -18.37
CA GLY A 496 -5.37 0.83 -17.91
C GLY A 496 -5.62 -0.33 -16.94
N LEU A 497 -5.11 -1.53 -17.22
CA LEU A 497 -5.24 -2.68 -16.32
C LEU A 497 -4.34 -2.57 -15.08
N MET A 498 -3.20 -1.88 -15.17
CA MET A 498 -2.41 -1.54 -13.98
C MET A 498 -3.13 -0.55 -13.07
N PHE A 499 -3.84 0.44 -13.63
CA PHE A 499 -4.48 1.51 -12.86
C PHE A 499 -5.86 1.17 -12.32
N LEU A 500 -6.84 0.88 -13.19
CA LEU A 500 -8.26 0.84 -12.83
C LEU A 500 -8.57 -0.11 -11.66
N PRO A 501 -7.98 -1.33 -11.56
CA PRO A 501 -8.18 -2.21 -10.42
C PRO A 501 -7.72 -1.66 -9.07
N SER A 502 -6.82 -0.66 -9.03
CA SER A 502 -6.41 -0.03 -7.76
C SER A 502 -7.50 0.85 -7.14
N LEU A 503 -8.47 1.32 -7.95
CA LEU A 503 -9.56 2.19 -7.50
C LEU A 503 -10.70 1.40 -6.84
N VAL A 504 -10.84 0.13 -7.21
CA VAL A 504 -12.05 -0.69 -7.01
C VAL A 504 -11.99 -1.53 -5.75
N GLY A 505 -13.15 -1.70 -5.08
CA GLY A 505 -13.30 -2.65 -3.99
C GLY A 505 -12.49 -2.29 -2.76
N VAL A 506 -12.72 -1.09 -2.24
CA VAL A 506 -12.07 -0.58 -1.00
C VAL A 506 -13.04 0.36 -0.27
N ASN A 507 -14.30 -0.09 -0.14
CA ASN A 507 -15.48 0.72 0.20
C ASN A 507 -15.23 1.70 1.36
N ASN A 508 -15.77 2.93 1.26
CA ASN A 508 -15.61 3.97 2.27
C ASN A 508 -16.40 3.64 3.55
N CYS A 509 -15.75 2.92 4.47
CA CYS A 509 -16.24 2.72 5.84
C CYS A 509 -16.46 4.06 6.58
N SER A 510 -15.84 5.15 6.09
CA SER A 510 -15.90 6.50 6.65
C SER A 510 -17.27 7.21 6.55
N ASN A 511 -18.20 6.78 5.69
CA ASN A 511 -19.44 7.54 5.41
C ASN A 511 -20.72 6.71 5.20
N ALA A 512 -20.71 5.40 5.44
CA ALA A 512 -21.87 4.53 5.21
C ALA A 512 -22.45 3.97 6.53
N GLY A 513 -23.56 4.54 7.01
CA GLY A 513 -24.35 3.99 8.12
C GLY A 513 -25.14 2.72 7.77
N VAL A 514 -24.59 1.86 6.90
CA VAL A 514 -25.23 0.64 6.38
C VAL A 514 -24.20 -0.48 6.38
N SER A 515 -24.51 -1.57 7.10
CA SER A 515 -23.65 -2.75 7.22
C SER A 515 -23.62 -3.55 5.91
N GLN A 516 -22.62 -3.29 5.05
CA GLN A 516 -22.28 -4.20 3.95
C GLN A 516 -21.25 -5.25 4.40
N PRO A 517 -21.41 -6.54 4.05
CA PRO A 517 -20.48 -7.60 4.47
C PRO A 517 -19.01 -7.35 4.08
N GLU A 518 -18.77 -6.68 2.94
CA GLU A 518 -17.42 -6.38 2.43
C GLU A 518 -16.65 -5.35 3.27
N CYS A 519 -17.35 -4.54 4.08
CA CYS A 519 -16.72 -3.63 5.04
C CYS A 519 -16.35 -4.34 6.37
N ASN A 520 -16.76 -5.60 6.58
CA ASN A 520 -16.66 -6.30 7.86
C ASN A 520 -15.36 -7.12 8.01
N MET A 521 -14.33 -6.85 7.20
CA MET A 521 -12.98 -7.36 7.43
C MET A 521 -12.26 -6.49 8.47
N GLN A 522 -12.32 -6.96 9.73
CA GLN A 522 -11.56 -6.51 10.91
C GLN A 522 -11.98 -5.18 11.57
N THR A 523 -12.93 -5.24 12.50
CA THR A 523 -12.68 -5.04 13.95
C THR A 523 -13.96 -5.29 14.77
N CYS A 524 -13.83 -5.42 16.09
CA CYS A 524 -14.91 -5.03 17.00
C CYS A 524 -14.63 -3.62 17.51
N LEU A 525 -15.00 -2.61 16.68
CA LEU A 525 -14.84 -1.18 16.98
C LEU A 525 -13.42 -0.81 17.44
N GLU A 526 -12.43 -0.99 16.55
CA GLU A 526 -11.01 -0.68 16.79
C GLU A 526 -10.30 -1.56 17.86
N TYR A 527 -11.04 -2.34 18.66
CA TYR A 527 -10.50 -3.29 19.63
C TYR A 527 -10.33 -4.71 19.09
N ALA A 528 -9.46 -5.48 19.76
CA ALA A 528 -9.20 -6.88 19.47
C ALA A 528 -10.34 -7.80 19.95
N PRO A 529 -10.56 -8.96 19.30
CA PRO A 529 -11.42 -10.01 19.84
C PRO A 529 -10.88 -10.57 21.16
N ASN A 530 -11.77 -11.20 21.94
CA ASN A 530 -11.51 -11.89 23.22
C ASN A 530 -11.10 -11.06 24.45
N GLU A 531 -11.07 -9.73 24.39
CA GLU A 531 -11.19 -8.91 25.62
C GLU A 531 -12.67 -8.82 26.07
N LEU A 532 -12.91 -8.37 27.31
CA LEU A 532 -14.22 -7.87 27.71
C LEU A 532 -14.48 -6.56 26.96
N SER A 533 -15.06 -6.69 25.76
CA SER A 533 -15.18 -5.58 24.84
C SER A 533 -16.39 -4.71 25.19
N PRO A 534 -16.26 -3.37 25.12
CA PRO A 534 -17.41 -2.47 25.11
C PRO A 534 -18.43 -2.82 24.01
N SER A 535 -17.98 -3.45 22.92
CA SER A 535 -18.81 -3.98 21.83
C SER A 535 -19.78 -5.09 22.27
N CYS A 536 -19.44 -5.83 23.33
CA CYS A 536 -20.21 -6.92 23.92
C CYS A 536 -20.64 -6.58 25.37
N SER A 537 -21.01 -5.31 25.58
CA SER A 537 -21.55 -4.76 26.83
C SER A 537 -20.71 -5.00 28.10
N ASN A 538 -19.41 -5.30 27.95
CA ASN A 538 -18.53 -5.79 29.02
C ASN A 538 -19.03 -7.07 29.75
N HIS A 539 -19.93 -7.83 29.12
CA HIS A 539 -20.49 -9.09 29.64
C HIS A 539 -20.25 -10.28 28.68
N GLY A 540 -19.36 -10.11 27.71
CA GLY A 540 -19.00 -11.14 26.75
C GLY A 540 -17.73 -10.79 25.97
N TYR A 541 -17.28 -11.77 25.19
CA TYR A 541 -16.11 -11.72 24.33
C TYR A 541 -16.53 -11.48 22.88
N CYS A 542 -15.87 -10.57 22.16
CA CYS A 542 -16.09 -10.46 20.72
C CYS A 542 -15.36 -11.59 19.97
N MET A 543 -16.10 -12.33 19.14
CA MET A 543 -15.62 -13.45 18.31
C MET A 543 -15.23 -13.01 16.89
N GLY A 544 -15.37 -11.72 16.57
CA GLY A 544 -15.20 -11.14 15.24
C GLY A 544 -16.52 -10.97 14.48
N GLY A 545 -16.52 -10.12 13.44
CA GLY A 545 -17.68 -9.93 12.55
C GLY A 545 -18.94 -9.34 13.21
N ASN A 546 -18.83 -8.73 14.39
CA ASN A 546 -19.91 -8.33 15.30
C ASN A 546 -20.69 -9.48 15.97
N ILE A 547 -20.08 -10.66 16.12
CA ILE A 547 -20.61 -11.77 16.91
C ILE A 547 -19.99 -11.75 18.31
N CYS A 548 -20.82 -11.78 19.37
CA CYS A 548 -20.38 -11.87 20.76
C CYS A 548 -20.66 -13.25 21.36
N GLN A 549 -19.77 -13.73 22.24
CA GLN A 549 -19.98 -14.90 23.10
C GLN A 549 -20.15 -14.44 24.55
N CYS A 550 -21.30 -14.75 25.16
CA CYS A 550 -21.68 -14.19 26.46
C CYS A 550 -21.16 -14.98 27.66
N LEU A 551 -20.91 -14.26 28.76
CA LEU A 551 -20.62 -14.85 30.06
C LEU A 551 -21.87 -15.48 30.68
N ASN A 552 -21.68 -16.46 31.55
CA ASN A 552 -22.77 -17.12 32.27
C ASN A 552 -23.61 -16.09 33.05
N GLY A 553 -24.93 -16.18 32.92
CA GLY A 553 -25.88 -15.21 33.44
C GLY A 553 -26.26 -14.10 32.45
N PHE A 554 -25.66 -14.04 31.26
CA PHE A 554 -25.98 -13.07 30.21
C PHE A 554 -26.34 -13.72 28.87
N MET A 555 -27.21 -13.06 28.11
CA MET A 555 -27.65 -13.44 26.77
C MET A 555 -27.99 -12.18 25.94
N GLY A 556 -28.45 -12.37 24.70
CA GLY A 556 -28.61 -11.29 23.72
C GLY A 556 -27.43 -11.24 22.75
N SER A 557 -27.55 -10.48 21.66
CA SER A 557 -26.54 -10.48 20.58
C SER A 557 -25.27 -9.70 20.92
N LYS A 558 -25.31 -8.91 22.00
CA LYS A 558 -24.17 -8.19 22.60
C LYS A 558 -24.02 -8.49 24.10
N CYS A 559 -24.68 -9.52 24.61
CA CYS A 559 -24.63 -9.93 26.03
C CYS A 559 -25.27 -8.91 26.99
N GLU A 560 -26.29 -8.22 26.49
CA GLU A 560 -26.96 -7.10 27.14
C GLU A 560 -28.09 -7.50 28.10
N LEU A 561 -28.62 -8.73 28.00
CA LEU A 561 -29.75 -9.21 28.81
C LEU A 561 -29.29 -10.17 29.91
N THR A 562 -29.76 -9.98 31.15
CA THR A 562 -29.51 -10.92 32.25
C THR A 562 -30.47 -12.09 32.21
N VAL A 563 -29.94 -13.32 32.29
CA VAL A 563 -30.71 -14.55 32.47
C VAL A 563 -31.14 -14.61 33.94
N GLN A 564 -32.41 -14.33 34.23
CA GLN A 564 -32.92 -14.46 35.60
C GLN A 564 -32.88 -15.93 36.05
N PRO A 565 -32.23 -16.25 37.18
CA PRO A 565 -32.33 -17.59 37.77
C PRO A 565 -33.76 -17.83 38.25
N SER A 566 -34.39 -18.91 37.78
CA SER A 566 -35.66 -19.39 38.33
C SER A 566 -35.47 -19.84 39.77
N ILE A 567 -35.97 -19.04 40.72
CA ILE A 567 -35.89 -19.36 42.15
C ILE A 567 -36.67 -20.67 42.42
N PRO A 568 -36.07 -21.66 43.12
CA PRO A 568 -36.49 -23.06 43.00
C PRO A 568 -37.51 -23.50 44.05
N LEU A 569 -38.18 -24.63 43.79
CA LEU A 569 -38.85 -25.44 44.81
C LEU A 569 -37.93 -26.56 45.31
N VAL A 570 -38.08 -26.91 46.59
CA VAL A 570 -37.05 -27.58 47.40
C VAL A 570 -37.45 -29.02 47.75
N SER A 571 -36.49 -29.95 47.67
CA SER A 571 -36.54 -31.19 48.48
C SER A 571 -35.15 -31.72 48.88
N ARG A 572 -35.02 -31.88 50.21
CA ARG A 572 -34.16 -32.79 51.01
C ARG A 572 -33.83 -34.15 50.35
N ASN A 573 -32.78 -34.93 50.70
CA ASN A 573 -31.75 -34.90 51.78
C ASN A 573 -30.59 -35.91 51.42
N GLU A 574 -29.58 -36.32 52.23
CA GLU A 574 -29.28 -36.22 53.68
C GLU A 574 -27.75 -36.12 54.01
N GLU A 575 -26.99 -37.23 53.95
CA GLU A 575 -25.63 -37.46 54.51
C GLU A 575 -24.54 -37.63 53.40
N SER A 576 -23.22 -37.48 53.58
CA SER A 576 -22.41 -37.83 54.77
C SER A 576 -20.94 -37.32 54.76
N MET A 577 -20.30 -37.41 55.94
CA MET A 577 -18.85 -37.58 56.23
C MET A 577 -17.78 -36.48 55.96
N LYS A 578 -17.42 -35.83 57.09
CA LYS A 578 -16.07 -35.80 57.73
C LYS A 578 -14.94 -34.85 57.23
N ARG A 579 -14.64 -33.88 58.12
CA ARG A 579 -13.28 -33.41 58.57
C ARG A 579 -12.49 -32.55 57.56
N ARG A 580 -11.72 -31.51 57.97
CA ARG A 580 -11.43 -30.95 59.32
C ARG A 580 -11.01 -29.46 59.22
N ASN A 581 -11.15 -28.75 60.34
CA ASN A 581 -10.39 -27.59 60.88
C ASN A 581 -9.12 -27.14 60.09
N ALA A 582 -8.76 -25.86 59.94
CA ALA A 582 -9.29 -24.54 60.39
C ALA A 582 -8.63 -23.43 59.49
N THR A 583 -8.61 -22.09 59.70
CA THR A 583 -8.85 -21.18 60.85
C THR A 583 -9.25 -19.77 60.35
N GLY A 584 -9.29 -18.74 61.22
CA GLY A 584 -9.56 -17.32 60.87
C GLY A 584 -8.32 -16.49 60.46
N ALA A 585 -8.38 -15.16 60.33
CA ALA A 585 -9.42 -14.18 60.74
C ALA A 585 -9.64 -13.09 59.63
N SER A 586 -10.72 -12.29 59.60
CA SER A 586 -10.96 -11.00 60.32
C SER A 586 -9.78 -10.00 60.22
N VAL A 587 -9.93 -8.68 60.00
CA VAL A 587 -10.96 -7.70 60.48
C VAL A 587 -11.28 -6.60 59.43
N ASN A 588 -12.35 -5.83 59.66
CA ASN A 588 -12.89 -4.70 58.86
C ASN A 588 -12.07 -3.38 58.87
N GLY A 589 -12.41 -2.45 57.95
CA GLY A 589 -12.10 -1.00 58.00
C GLY A 589 -12.03 -0.38 56.59
N ALA A 590 -12.91 0.46 56.02
CA ALA A 590 -13.87 1.49 56.47
C ALA A 590 -13.35 2.94 56.42
N MET A 591 -13.83 3.73 55.43
CA MET A 591 -13.80 5.21 55.28
C MET A 591 -12.41 5.92 55.35
N ALA A 592 -12.12 7.05 54.69
CA ALA A 592 -12.98 8.18 54.33
C ALA A 592 -12.45 8.99 53.11
N CYS A 593 -13.10 10.13 52.84
CA CYS A 593 -12.94 11.02 51.68
C CYS A 593 -11.58 11.72 51.56
N PHE A 594 -11.22 12.10 50.33
CA PHE A 594 -10.72 13.46 50.03
C PHE A 594 -11.17 13.91 48.62
N THR A 595 -11.30 15.22 48.41
CA THR A 595 -11.89 15.84 47.21
C THR A 595 -10.96 16.91 46.60
N THR A 596 -11.41 17.50 45.47
CA THR A 596 -10.90 18.70 44.77
C THR A 596 -9.67 18.53 43.86
N ALA A 597 -9.87 18.72 42.54
CA ALA A 597 -8.86 19.19 41.56
C ALA A 597 -9.46 19.48 40.14
N MET A 598 -10.64 20.09 40.00
CA MET A 598 -11.21 20.48 38.68
C MET A 598 -12.05 21.78 38.71
N ASP A 599 -11.41 22.95 38.81
CA ASP A 599 -11.99 24.22 38.33
C ASP A 599 -10.87 25.24 38.00
N LEU A 600 -10.50 25.36 36.72
CA LEU A 600 -9.64 26.46 36.25
C LEU A 600 -9.75 26.82 34.75
N HIS A 601 -10.31 25.94 33.89
CA HIS A 601 -10.42 26.23 32.45
C HIS A 601 -11.71 26.96 32.04
N TRP A 602 -12.85 26.71 32.70
CA TRP A 602 -14.13 27.30 32.28
C TRP A 602 -14.23 28.82 32.50
N ARG A 603 -13.53 29.36 33.50
CA ARG A 603 -13.51 30.82 33.77
C ARG A 603 -12.83 31.63 32.67
N GLN A 604 -11.82 31.10 31.99
CA GLN A 604 -11.11 31.82 30.92
C GLN A 604 -11.94 31.91 29.63
N VAL A 605 -12.64 30.82 29.26
CA VAL A 605 -13.52 30.78 28.08
C VAL A 605 -14.69 31.78 28.23
N PHE A 606 -15.28 31.85 29.42
CA PHE A 606 -16.45 32.73 29.66
C PHE A 606 -16.11 34.23 29.58
N ILE A 607 -14.92 34.63 30.03
CA ILE A 607 -14.44 36.02 29.95
C ILE A 607 -14.18 36.42 28.48
N LEU A 608 -13.58 35.54 27.68
CA LEU A 608 -13.38 35.77 26.24
C LEU A 608 -14.71 35.94 25.50
N PHE A 609 -15.74 35.15 25.83
CA PHE A 609 -17.06 35.25 25.21
C PHE A 609 -17.77 36.58 25.54
N LEU A 610 -17.66 37.04 26.79
CA LEU A 610 -18.18 38.34 27.22
C LEU A 610 -17.49 39.53 26.53
N LEU A 611 -16.16 39.47 26.37
CA LEU A 611 -15.41 40.50 25.63
C LEU A 611 -15.78 40.55 24.14
N LEU A 612 -16.07 39.39 23.52
CA LEU A 612 -16.52 39.33 22.13
C LEU A 612 -17.89 40.01 21.94
N LEU A 613 -18.82 39.82 22.89
CA LEU A 613 -20.16 40.43 22.83
C LEU A 613 -20.14 41.95 22.96
N ILE A 614 -19.23 42.51 23.76
CA ILE A 614 -19.07 43.97 23.94
C ILE A 614 -18.53 44.62 22.66
N LEU A 615 -17.67 43.93 21.90
CA LEU A 615 -17.11 44.41 20.63
C LEU A 615 -18.08 44.37 19.44
N VAL A 616 -19.32 43.91 19.63
CA VAL A 616 -20.35 43.77 18.58
C VAL A 616 -21.46 44.82 18.70
N GLN A 617 -21.35 45.77 19.64
CA GLN A 617 -22.36 46.84 19.87
C GLN A 617 -21.81 48.29 19.85
N HIS A 618 -20.62 48.51 19.27
CA HIS A 618 -20.03 49.82 19.01
C HIS A 618 -19.48 49.91 17.58
#